data_AF-H1UV30-F1
#
_entry.id   AF-H1UV30-F1
#
_cell.length_a   1.000
_cell.length_b   1.000
_cell.length_c   1.000
_cell.angle_alpha   90.00
_cell.angle_beta   90.00
_cell.angle_gamma   90.00
#
_symmetry.space_group_name_H-M   'P 1'
#
loop_
_entity.id
_entity.type
_entity.pdbx_description
1 polymer ?
#
loop_
_entity_poly.entity_id
_entity_poly.type
_entity_poly.pdbx_seq_one_letter_code
_entity_poly.pdbx_strand_id
1 'polypeptide(L)'
;MAADMLYHHATEKVAMAGMTHLLKAFTELFCYPDSATPRPNDFTDKKQYLVQSALPMAIAKIRDANGRCPEPARRLLLNQVQFNNNANNPYSDHFYVAKLLEAVAHSLIPEKRRDAGDSMDLDTSIEERSFLGEAIVEIDRFRRMDEWANSYQNIWTTTALECRRKLMKAGVIPRSALDFIQYLQDDTCDL
;
A
#
# COMPACT_ATOMS: atom_id res chain seq x y z
N MET A 1 11.67 0.39 -14.42
CA MET A 1 12.60 -0.61 -13.85
C MET A 1 12.10 -2.01 -14.16
N ALA A 2 12.93 -3.06 -14.10
CA ALA A 2 12.49 -4.44 -14.40
C ALA A 2 11.32 -4.89 -13.49
N ALA A 3 11.30 -4.44 -12.23
CA ALA A 3 10.20 -4.66 -11.29
C ALA A 3 8.84 -4.18 -11.83
N ASP A 4 8.82 -3.05 -12.56
CA ASP A 4 7.59 -2.50 -13.12
C ASP A 4 7.03 -3.34 -14.28
N MET A 5 7.79 -4.28 -14.84
CA MET A 5 7.33 -5.12 -15.95
C MET A 5 6.98 -6.53 -15.49
N LEU A 6 7.52 -6.99 -14.36
CA LEU A 6 7.32 -8.35 -13.83
C LEU A 6 5.86 -8.65 -13.48
N TYR A 7 5.07 -7.63 -13.08
CA TYR A 7 3.66 -7.84 -12.78
C TYR A 7 2.85 -8.28 -14.01
N HIS A 8 3.27 -7.92 -15.23
CA HIS A 8 2.62 -8.40 -16.46
C HIS A 8 2.77 -9.92 -16.67
N HIS A 9 3.79 -10.52 -16.06
CA HIS A 9 4.01 -11.96 -16.07
C HIS A 9 3.38 -12.69 -14.87
N ALA A 10 2.63 -11.98 -14.03
CA ALA A 10 1.77 -12.57 -13.02
C ALA A 10 0.38 -12.87 -13.62
N THR A 11 0.35 -13.83 -14.56
CA THR A 11 -0.90 -14.32 -15.16
C THR A 11 -1.01 -15.84 -14.97
N GLU A 12 -2.24 -16.37 -14.99
CA GLU A 12 -2.48 -17.81 -14.77
C GLU A 12 -1.83 -18.67 -15.85
N LYS A 13 -1.71 -18.11 -17.07
CA LYS A 13 -1.02 -18.75 -18.21
C LYS A 13 0.43 -19.10 -17.91
N VAL A 14 1.07 -18.38 -16.99
CA VAL A 14 2.45 -18.59 -16.57
C VAL A 14 2.54 -18.95 -15.09
N ALA A 15 1.48 -19.56 -14.54
CA ALA A 15 1.40 -20.01 -13.15
C ALA A 15 1.77 -18.93 -12.12
N MET A 16 1.43 -17.67 -12.38
CA MET A 16 1.75 -16.54 -11.50
C MET A 16 3.25 -16.38 -11.20
N ALA A 17 4.14 -16.81 -12.11
CA ALA A 17 5.59 -16.72 -11.93
C ALA A 17 6.07 -15.29 -11.60
N GLY A 18 5.45 -14.27 -12.19
CA GLY A 18 5.75 -12.87 -11.85
C GLY A 18 5.50 -12.55 -10.37
N MET A 19 4.42 -13.06 -9.79
CA MET A 19 4.10 -12.89 -8.37
C MET A 19 5.12 -13.60 -7.48
N THR A 20 5.42 -14.86 -7.76
CA THR A 20 6.37 -15.63 -6.95
C THR A 20 7.75 -15.00 -6.96
N HIS A 21 8.22 -14.53 -8.11
CA HIS A 21 9.50 -13.83 -8.22
C HIS A 21 9.49 -12.48 -7.52
N LEU A 22 8.43 -11.68 -7.64
CA LEU A 22 8.34 -10.37 -6.96
C LEU A 22 8.30 -10.52 -5.44
N LEU A 23 7.48 -11.44 -4.92
CA LEU A 23 7.39 -11.69 -3.49
C LEU A 23 8.72 -12.22 -2.95
N LYS A 24 9.32 -13.22 -3.64
CA LYS A 24 10.59 -13.80 -3.24
C LYS A 24 11.73 -12.78 -3.26
N ALA A 25 11.82 -11.98 -4.32
CA ALA A 25 12.81 -10.92 -4.41
C ALA A 25 12.65 -9.90 -3.29
N PHE A 26 11.42 -9.50 -2.97
CA PHE A 26 11.17 -8.57 -1.86
C PHE A 26 11.58 -9.19 -0.52
N THR A 27 11.14 -10.42 -0.22
CA THR A 27 11.42 -11.07 1.06
C THR A 27 12.90 -11.37 1.26
N GLU A 28 13.61 -11.85 0.23
CA GLU A 28 15.05 -12.14 0.33
C GLU A 28 15.88 -10.86 0.53
N LEU A 29 15.51 -9.78 -0.16
CA LEU A 29 16.27 -8.52 -0.15
C LEU A 29 15.96 -7.63 1.05
N PHE A 30 14.77 -7.71 1.65
CA PHE A 30 14.31 -6.72 2.64
C PHE A 30 13.71 -7.30 3.92
N CYS A 31 13.41 -8.61 3.96
CA CYS A 31 12.85 -9.26 5.15
C CYS A 31 13.90 -10.14 5.87
N TYR A 32 13.58 -10.53 7.10
CA TYR A 32 14.35 -11.56 7.79
C TYR A 32 14.19 -12.93 7.09
N PRO A 33 15.22 -13.80 7.11
CA PRO A 33 15.11 -15.15 6.56
C PRO A 33 13.92 -15.90 7.15
N ASP A 34 13.24 -16.68 6.30
CA ASP A 34 12.07 -17.49 6.67
C ASP A 34 10.89 -16.69 7.29
N SER A 35 10.87 -15.36 7.08
CA SER A 35 9.84 -14.47 7.59
C SER A 35 9.41 -13.43 6.56
N ALA A 36 8.16 -12.96 6.67
CA ALA A 36 7.67 -11.79 5.93
C ALA A 36 7.93 -10.47 6.69
N THR A 37 8.64 -10.52 7.82
CA THR A 37 8.91 -9.36 8.67
C THR A 37 10.03 -8.51 8.07
N PRO A 38 9.82 -7.19 7.84
CA PRO A 38 10.87 -6.30 7.35
C PRO A 38 12.08 -6.24 8.30
N ARG A 39 13.27 -6.15 7.72
CA ARG A 39 14.47 -5.71 8.45
C ARG A 39 14.39 -4.19 8.70
N PRO A 40 15.15 -3.65 9.66
CA PRO A 40 15.31 -2.21 9.78
C PRO A 40 15.74 -1.58 8.45
N ASN A 41 15.18 -0.42 8.13
CA ASN A 41 15.50 0.30 6.91
C ASN A 41 16.97 0.69 6.87
N ASP A 42 17.58 0.57 5.69
CA ASP A 42 18.89 1.12 5.37
C ASP A 42 18.81 1.79 4.00
N PHE A 43 18.86 3.13 3.99
CA PHE A 43 18.79 3.91 2.75
C PHE A 43 20.14 4.46 2.31
N THR A 44 21.24 3.87 2.82
CA THR A 44 22.61 4.28 2.46
C THR A 44 22.90 4.03 0.98
N ASP A 45 22.42 2.91 0.41
CA ASP A 45 22.48 2.66 -1.03
C ASP A 45 21.22 3.17 -1.76
N LYS A 46 21.39 4.26 -2.52
CA LYS A 46 20.34 4.86 -3.35
C LYS A 46 19.75 3.88 -4.37
N LYS A 47 20.56 2.97 -4.93
CA LYS A 47 20.07 2.00 -5.93
C LYS A 47 19.16 0.98 -5.26
N GLN A 48 19.58 0.48 -4.09
CA GLN A 48 18.76 -0.43 -3.29
C GLN A 48 17.46 0.24 -2.84
N TYR A 49 17.52 1.51 -2.40
CA TYR A 49 16.33 2.29 -2.04
C TYR A 49 15.35 2.43 -3.22
N LEU A 50 15.84 2.69 -4.44
CA LEU A 50 14.98 2.79 -5.62
C LEU A 50 14.26 1.47 -5.92
N VAL A 51 14.95 0.34 -5.76
CA VAL A 51 14.37 -1.00 -5.92
C VAL A 51 13.35 -1.27 -4.80
N GLN A 52 13.72 -1.04 -3.55
CA GLN A 52 12.85 -1.21 -2.38
C GLN A 52 11.57 -0.37 -2.50
N SER A 53 11.69 0.84 -3.03
CA SER A 53 10.57 1.74 -3.29
C SER A 53 9.65 1.31 -4.43
N ALA A 54 10.18 0.63 -5.46
CA ALA A 54 9.41 0.27 -6.66
C ALA A 54 8.63 -1.04 -6.49
N LEU A 55 9.21 -2.00 -5.76
CA LEU A 55 8.62 -3.33 -5.59
C LEU A 55 7.21 -3.32 -4.94
N PRO A 56 6.91 -2.53 -3.90
CA PRO A 56 5.59 -2.51 -3.28
C PRO A 56 4.47 -2.23 -4.28
N MET A 57 4.66 -1.22 -5.15
CA MET A 57 3.68 -0.87 -6.16
C MET A 57 3.58 -1.95 -7.26
N ALA A 58 4.70 -2.57 -7.64
CA ALA A 58 4.70 -3.69 -8.58
C ALA A 58 3.90 -4.89 -8.02
N ILE A 59 4.09 -5.21 -6.73
CA ILE A 59 3.34 -6.25 -6.02
C ILE A 59 1.85 -5.88 -5.96
N ALA A 60 1.52 -4.62 -5.64
CA ALA A 60 0.15 -4.13 -5.57
C ALA A 60 -0.60 -4.11 -6.91
N LYS A 61 0.11 -4.23 -8.05
CA LYS A 61 -0.46 -4.31 -9.40
C LYS A 61 -0.75 -5.74 -9.87
N ILE A 62 -0.31 -6.75 -9.12
CA ILE A 62 -0.61 -8.15 -9.44
C ILE A 62 -2.12 -8.36 -9.37
N ARG A 63 -2.68 -9.11 -10.32
CA ARG A 63 -4.11 -9.44 -10.39
C ARG A 63 -4.31 -10.94 -10.61
N ASP A 64 -5.24 -11.54 -9.87
CA ASP A 64 -5.73 -12.91 -10.08
C ASP A 64 -6.75 -12.97 -11.24
N ALA A 65 -7.29 -14.15 -11.56
CA ALA A 65 -8.35 -14.28 -12.58
C ALA A 65 -9.62 -13.45 -12.29
N ASN A 66 -9.86 -13.11 -11.03
CA ASN A 66 -10.99 -12.28 -10.62
C ASN A 66 -10.71 -10.78 -10.77
N GLY A 67 -9.51 -10.39 -11.18
CA GLY A 67 -9.09 -8.99 -11.27
C GLY A 67 -8.85 -8.35 -9.90
N ARG A 68 -8.53 -9.15 -8.87
CA ARG A 68 -8.20 -8.73 -7.51
C ARG A 68 -6.73 -8.97 -7.21
N CYS A 69 -6.17 -8.20 -6.29
CA CYS A 69 -4.81 -8.48 -5.81
C CYS A 69 -4.82 -9.75 -4.94
N PRO A 70 -3.93 -10.73 -5.20
CA PRO A 70 -3.83 -11.95 -4.40
C PRO A 70 -3.59 -11.66 -2.91
N GLU A 71 -4.18 -12.47 -2.03
CA GLU A 71 -4.06 -12.31 -0.58
C GLU A 71 -2.59 -12.29 -0.08
N PRO A 72 -1.68 -13.19 -0.53
CA PRO A 72 -0.30 -13.17 -0.04
C PRO A 72 0.42 -11.86 -0.35
N ALA A 73 0.11 -11.25 -1.50
CA ALA A 73 0.66 -9.96 -1.90
C ALA A 73 0.10 -8.83 -1.01
N ARG A 74 -1.21 -8.80 -0.78
CA ARG A 74 -1.87 -7.82 0.10
C ARG A 74 -1.35 -7.89 1.53
N ARG A 75 -1.24 -9.10 2.09
CA ARG A 75 -0.75 -9.33 3.45
C ARG A 75 0.72 -8.94 3.59
N LEU A 76 1.56 -9.27 2.61
CA LEU A 76 2.96 -8.83 2.61
C LEU A 76 3.06 -7.31 2.69
N LEU A 77 2.33 -6.58 1.84
CA LEU A 77 2.34 -5.11 1.82
C LEU A 77 1.89 -4.51 3.15
N LEU A 78 0.79 -5.02 3.73
CA LEU A 78 0.30 -4.54 5.01
C LEU A 78 1.31 -4.78 6.14
N ASN A 79 1.94 -5.97 6.17
CA ASN A 79 3.00 -6.27 7.13
C ASN A 79 4.18 -5.31 7.00
N GLN A 80 4.55 -4.91 5.77
CA GLN A 80 5.62 -3.93 5.57
C GLN A 80 5.29 -2.59 6.21
N VAL A 81 4.03 -2.17 6.18
CA VAL A 81 3.59 -0.90 6.77
C VAL A 81 3.58 -0.98 8.30
N GLN A 82 3.00 -2.06 8.84
CA GLN A 82 2.84 -2.26 10.28
C GLN A 82 4.17 -2.42 11.02
N PHE A 83 5.12 -3.12 10.40
CA PHE A 83 6.41 -3.46 11.02
C PHE A 83 7.58 -2.63 10.49
N ASN A 84 7.33 -1.58 9.70
CA ASN A 84 8.36 -0.67 9.22
C ASN A 84 9.14 -0.09 10.41
N ASN A 85 10.46 -0.23 10.38
CA ASN A 85 11.35 0.24 11.44
C ASN A 85 12.48 1.09 10.85
N ASN A 86 12.51 2.36 11.22
CA ASN A 86 13.52 3.33 10.78
C ASN A 86 14.44 3.82 11.90
N ALA A 87 14.42 3.19 13.09
CA ALA A 87 15.13 3.68 14.27
C ALA A 87 16.66 3.76 14.10
N ASN A 88 17.24 2.88 13.28
CA ASN A 88 18.69 2.78 13.06
C ASN A 88 19.13 3.33 11.69
N ASN A 89 18.22 3.98 10.95
CA ASN A 89 18.52 4.53 9.63
C ASN A 89 18.89 6.01 9.76
N PRO A 90 20.04 6.47 9.22
CA PRO A 90 20.39 7.89 9.25
C PRO A 90 19.49 8.77 8.37
N TYR A 91 18.64 8.17 7.53
CA TYR A 91 17.74 8.85 6.61
C TYR A 91 16.27 8.71 7.03
N SER A 92 15.44 9.71 6.70
CA SER A 92 13.99 9.64 6.90
C SER A 92 13.34 8.61 5.98
N ASP A 93 12.32 7.91 6.46
CA ASP A 93 11.49 6.98 5.69
C ASP A 93 10.16 7.56 5.22
N HIS A 94 9.92 8.85 5.41
CA HIS A 94 8.64 9.50 5.13
C HIS A 94 8.10 9.15 3.73
N PHE A 95 8.94 9.28 2.70
CA PHE A 95 8.61 8.95 1.31
C PHE A 95 8.45 7.45 1.05
N TYR A 96 9.20 6.61 1.76
CA TYR A 96 9.10 5.15 1.61
C TYR A 96 7.76 4.64 2.17
N VAL A 97 7.42 5.09 3.38
CA VAL A 97 6.12 4.83 4.02
C VAL A 97 4.98 5.31 3.13
N ALA A 98 5.07 6.52 2.56
CA ALA A 98 4.06 7.01 1.63
C ALA A 98 3.83 6.06 0.44
N LYS A 99 4.91 5.54 -0.18
CA LYS A 99 4.81 4.55 -1.26
C LYS A 99 4.19 3.23 -0.80
N LEU A 100 4.50 2.79 0.42
CA LEU A 100 3.90 1.59 1.01
C LEU A 100 2.39 1.77 1.23
N LEU A 101 1.95 2.90 1.79
CA LEU A 101 0.54 3.23 1.97
C LEU A 101 -0.20 3.28 0.63
N GLU A 102 0.41 3.89 -0.39
CA GLU A 102 -0.17 3.93 -1.74
C GLU A 102 -0.30 2.53 -2.35
N ALA A 103 0.71 1.67 -2.16
CA ALA A 103 0.68 0.28 -2.61
C ALA A 103 -0.42 -0.52 -1.91
N VAL A 104 -0.59 -0.38 -0.59
CA VAL A 104 -1.69 -1.01 0.16
C VAL A 104 -3.03 -0.57 -0.40
N ALA A 105 -3.26 0.73 -0.56
CA ALA A 105 -4.52 1.25 -1.10
C ALA A 105 -4.77 0.76 -2.55
N HIS A 106 -3.73 0.70 -3.39
CA HIS A 106 -3.85 0.19 -4.75
C HIS A 106 -4.18 -1.32 -4.79
N SER A 107 -3.66 -2.09 -3.83
CA SER A 107 -3.93 -3.54 -3.72
C SER A 107 -5.39 -3.86 -3.36
N LEU A 108 -6.10 -2.90 -2.74
CA LEU A 108 -7.51 -3.02 -2.36
C LEU A 108 -8.47 -2.72 -3.54
N ILE A 109 -7.99 -2.10 -4.61
CA ILE A 109 -8.82 -1.66 -5.73
C ILE A 109 -8.89 -2.77 -6.80
N PRO A 110 -10.08 -3.36 -7.03
CA PRO A 110 -10.26 -4.34 -8.11
C PRO A 110 -10.18 -3.67 -9.48
N GLU A 111 -9.73 -4.42 -10.49
CA GLU A 111 -9.57 -3.91 -11.86
C GLU A 111 -10.91 -3.73 -12.57
N LYS A 112 -11.85 -4.66 -12.36
CA LYS A 112 -13.23 -4.52 -12.80
C LYS A 112 -13.93 -3.57 -11.82
N ARG A 113 -14.36 -2.40 -12.31
CA ARG A 113 -15.22 -1.52 -11.52
C ARG A 113 -16.54 -2.24 -11.26
N ARG A 114 -16.99 -2.23 -10.01
CA ARG A 114 -18.36 -2.61 -9.67
C ARG A 114 -19.28 -1.58 -10.34
N ASP A 115 -20.11 -2.01 -11.28
CA ASP A 115 -21.10 -1.13 -11.89
C ASP A 115 -22.12 -0.71 -10.83
N ALA A 116 -22.58 0.54 -10.90
CA ALA A 116 -23.40 1.19 -9.87
C ALA A 116 -24.80 0.58 -9.66
N GLY A 117 -25.13 -0.50 -10.38
CA GLY A 117 -26.39 -1.26 -10.27
C GLY A 117 -26.23 -2.68 -9.74
N ASP A 118 -25.01 -3.14 -9.44
CA ASP A 118 -24.78 -4.48 -8.91
C ASP A 118 -25.08 -4.47 -7.41
N SER A 119 -26.10 -5.22 -7.01
CA SER A 119 -26.66 -5.20 -5.67
C SER A 119 -25.60 -5.53 -4.61
N MET A 120 -25.43 -4.55 -3.72
CA MET A 120 -24.75 -4.53 -2.43
C MET A 120 -24.55 -5.91 -1.77
N ASP A 121 -23.31 -6.18 -1.34
CA ASP A 121 -22.96 -7.05 -0.22
C ASP A 121 -22.87 -8.58 -0.35
N LEU A 122 -23.26 -9.23 -1.44
CA LEU A 122 -23.35 -10.71 -1.41
C LEU A 122 -22.04 -11.50 -1.62
N ASP A 123 -20.96 -10.88 -2.13
CA ASP A 123 -19.75 -11.65 -2.54
C ASP A 123 -18.41 -11.11 -2.01
N THR A 124 -18.43 -10.15 -1.07
CA THR A 124 -17.18 -9.74 -0.37
C THR A 124 -16.98 -10.66 0.83
N SER A 125 -15.94 -11.49 0.79
CA SER A 125 -15.65 -12.44 1.87
C SER A 125 -15.42 -11.69 3.20
N ILE A 126 -15.73 -12.36 4.31
CA ILE A 126 -15.47 -11.82 5.66
C ILE A 126 -14.01 -11.41 5.81
N GLU A 127 -13.10 -12.21 5.24
CA GLU A 127 -11.66 -11.96 5.23
C GLU A 127 -11.29 -10.67 4.48
N GLU A 128 -11.92 -10.38 3.35
CA GLU A 128 -11.68 -9.15 2.60
C GLU A 128 -12.15 -7.91 3.37
N ARG A 129 -13.30 -8.01 4.07
CA ARG A 129 -13.78 -6.93 4.94
C ARG A 129 -12.84 -6.72 6.13
N SER A 130 -12.33 -7.80 6.74
CA SER A 130 -11.34 -7.72 7.82
C SER A 130 -10.07 -7.02 7.34
N PHE A 131 -9.52 -7.47 6.22
CA PHE A 131 -8.30 -6.91 5.64
C PHE A 131 -8.46 -5.43 5.27
N LEU A 132 -9.60 -5.06 4.70
CA LEU A 132 -9.93 -3.65 4.42
C LEU A 132 -9.93 -2.81 5.70
N GLY A 133 -10.54 -3.32 6.78
CA GLY A 133 -10.54 -2.67 8.09
C GLY A 133 -9.13 -2.46 8.63
N GLU A 134 -8.30 -3.51 8.63
CA GLU A 134 -6.89 -3.44 9.06
C GLU A 134 -6.09 -2.40 8.26
N ALA A 135 -6.27 -2.38 6.94
CA ALA A 135 -5.59 -1.43 6.06
C ALA A 135 -6.02 0.03 6.31
N ILE A 136 -7.31 0.28 6.52
CA ILE A 136 -7.83 1.63 6.83
C ILE A 136 -7.29 2.10 8.19
N VAL A 137 -7.29 1.23 9.20
CA VAL A 137 -6.73 1.55 10.52
C VAL A 137 -5.27 1.98 10.38
N GLU A 138 -4.49 1.27 9.58
CA GLU A 138 -3.08 1.59 9.37
C GLU A 138 -2.88 2.90 8.59
N ILE A 139 -3.68 3.16 7.56
CA ILE A 139 -3.65 4.44 6.83
C ILE A 139 -3.99 5.62 7.76
N ASP A 140 -5.05 5.48 8.56
CA ASP A 140 -5.46 6.53 9.50
C ASP A 140 -4.46 6.67 10.68
N ARG A 141 -3.74 5.59 11.04
CA ARG A 141 -2.64 5.66 12.02
C ARG A 141 -1.55 6.61 11.54
N PHE A 142 -1.10 6.50 10.29
CA PHE A 142 -0.07 7.39 9.74
C PHE A 142 -0.55 8.83 9.61
N ARG A 143 -1.81 9.05 9.20
CA ARG A 143 -2.41 10.39 9.18
C ARG A 143 -2.38 11.04 10.57
N ARG A 144 -2.80 10.31 11.61
CA ARG A 144 -2.75 10.80 13.00
C ARG A 144 -1.32 11.00 13.47
N MET A 145 -0.39 10.11 13.15
CA MET A 145 1.02 10.30 13.54
C MET A 145 1.62 11.57 12.91
N ASP A 146 1.22 11.89 11.68
CA ASP A 146 1.66 13.09 10.99
C ASP A 146 1.23 14.37 11.72
N GLU A 147 0.03 14.39 12.31
CA GLU A 147 -0.47 15.50 13.14
C GLU A 147 0.36 15.71 14.43
N TRP A 148 1.13 14.70 14.87
CA TRP A 148 1.92 14.74 16.11
C TRP A 148 3.42 14.89 15.90
N ALA A 149 3.96 14.24 14.86
CA ALA A 149 5.40 14.10 14.63
C ALA A 149 5.88 14.72 13.30
N ASN A 150 4.99 15.39 12.56
CA ASN A 150 5.19 16.08 11.29
C ASN A 150 6.20 15.39 10.36
N SER A 151 5.69 14.58 9.43
CA SER A 151 6.49 14.11 8.31
C SER A 151 6.83 15.27 7.36
N TYR A 152 7.77 15.01 6.44
CA TYR A 152 8.21 16.03 5.49
C TYR A 152 7.01 16.53 4.66
N GLN A 153 6.65 17.81 4.84
CA GLN A 153 5.53 18.47 4.14
C GLN A 153 4.21 17.70 4.25
N ASN A 154 3.92 17.10 5.41
CA ASN A 154 2.71 16.32 5.66
C ASN A 154 2.47 15.22 4.60
N ILE A 155 3.55 14.58 4.14
CA ILE A 155 3.48 13.57 3.08
C ILE A 155 2.63 12.38 3.51
N TRP A 156 2.64 12.01 4.79
CA TRP A 156 1.78 10.92 5.28
C TRP A 156 0.30 11.28 5.21
N THR A 157 -0.07 12.49 5.63
CA THR A 157 -1.44 13.00 5.57
C THR A 157 -1.94 13.10 4.14
N THR A 158 -1.18 13.76 3.26
CA THR A 158 -1.55 13.93 1.84
C THR A 158 -1.70 12.57 1.15
N THR A 159 -0.81 11.62 1.43
CA THR A 159 -0.89 10.26 0.91
C THR A 159 -2.10 9.51 1.47
N ALA A 160 -2.37 9.60 2.78
CA ALA A 160 -3.52 8.96 3.40
C ALA A 160 -4.86 9.46 2.82
N LEU A 161 -4.96 10.77 2.59
CA LEU A 161 -6.13 11.39 1.94
C LEU A 161 -6.28 10.92 0.49
N GLU A 162 -5.19 10.85 -0.25
CA GLU A 162 -5.20 10.35 -1.62
C GLU A 162 -5.61 8.86 -1.67
N CYS A 163 -5.11 8.04 -0.73
CA CYS A 163 -5.53 6.65 -0.57
C CYS A 163 -7.04 6.56 -0.32
N ARG A 164 -7.58 7.32 0.64
CA ARG A 164 -9.03 7.38 0.90
C ARG A 164 -9.81 7.80 -0.35
N ARG A 165 -9.37 8.85 -1.04
CA ARG A 165 -10.01 9.34 -2.27
C ARG A 165 -10.04 8.25 -3.36
N LYS A 166 -8.94 7.52 -3.56
CA LYS A 166 -8.86 6.40 -4.52
C LYS A 166 -9.83 5.27 -4.14
N LEU A 167 -9.88 4.88 -2.87
CA LEU A 167 -10.80 3.85 -2.38
C LEU A 167 -12.28 4.26 -2.51
N MET A 168 -12.61 5.51 -2.19
CA MET A 168 -13.96 6.09 -2.38
C MET A 168 -14.38 6.12 -3.85
N LYS A 169 -13.46 6.51 -4.73
CA LYS A 169 -13.70 6.56 -6.18
C LYS A 169 -13.92 5.16 -6.75
N ALA A 170 -13.21 4.17 -6.23
CA ALA A 170 -13.37 2.76 -6.60
C ALA A 170 -14.63 2.11 -5.99
N GLY A 171 -15.32 2.77 -5.05
CA GLY A 171 -16.49 2.22 -4.37
C GLY A 171 -16.14 1.11 -3.36
N VAL A 172 -14.88 1.03 -2.92
CA VAL A 172 -14.43 0.09 -1.88
C VAL A 172 -14.88 0.57 -0.50
N ILE A 173 -14.90 1.89 -0.30
CA ILE A 173 -15.40 2.55 0.91
C ILE A 173 -16.49 3.57 0.54
N PRO A 174 -17.43 3.87 1.45
CA PRO A 174 -18.43 4.91 1.22
C PRO A 174 -17.78 6.28 1.01
N ARG A 175 -18.39 7.08 0.14
CA ARG A 175 -17.92 8.45 -0.13
C ARG A 175 -18.27 9.35 1.05
N SER A 176 -17.26 9.95 1.67
CA SER A 176 -17.41 10.91 2.78
C SER A 176 -16.58 12.15 2.48
N ALA A 177 -17.24 13.29 2.26
CA ALA A 177 -16.54 14.56 2.08
C ALA A 177 -15.97 15.08 3.41
N LEU A 178 -16.56 14.67 4.55
CA LEU A 178 -16.19 15.14 5.88
C LEU A 178 -14.71 14.86 6.21
N ASP A 179 -14.17 13.76 5.69
CA ASP A 179 -12.76 13.38 5.91
C ASP A 179 -11.76 14.37 5.34
N PHE A 180 -12.17 15.22 4.40
CA PHE A 180 -11.30 16.18 3.71
C PHE A 180 -11.47 17.62 4.22
N ILE A 181 -12.61 17.95 4.84
CA ILE A 181 -12.96 19.34 5.20
C ILE A 181 -11.94 19.98 6.12
N GLN A 182 -11.40 19.23 7.08
CA GLN A 182 -10.41 19.75 8.03
C GLN A 182 -9.11 20.21 7.36
N TYR A 183 -8.80 19.68 6.17
CA TYR A 183 -7.58 19.98 5.41
C TYR A 183 -7.79 21.08 4.36
N LEU A 184 -8.97 21.69 4.32
CA LEU A 184 -9.27 22.85 3.45
C LEU A 184 -9.06 24.18 4.18
N GLN A 185 -8.65 24.15 5.45
CA GLN A 185 -8.41 25.32 6.28
C GLN A 185 -6.95 25.76 6.15
N ASP A 186 -6.71 27.08 6.09
CA ASP A 186 -5.39 27.68 5.85
C ASP A 186 -4.35 27.28 6.91
N ASP A 187 -4.78 26.95 8.13
CA ASP A 187 -3.92 26.59 9.26
C ASP A 187 -3.26 25.19 9.14
N THR A 188 -3.56 24.41 8.10
CA THR A 188 -2.99 23.06 7.89
C THR A 188 -1.78 23.01 6.96
N CYS A 189 -1.30 24.15 6.46
CA CYS A 189 -0.07 24.23 5.69
C CYS A 189 1.15 24.41 6.61
N ASP A 190 1.98 23.37 6.74
CA ASP A 190 3.34 23.54 7.26
C ASP A 190 4.18 24.26 6.20
N LEU A 191 4.52 25.54 6.46
CA LEU A 191 5.42 26.38 5.66
C LEU A 191 6.89 26.06 5.95
#